data_AF-A0A2E0ULQ3-F1
#
_entry.id   AF-A0A2E0ULQ3-F1
#
_cell.length_a   1.000
_cell.length_b   1.000
_cell.length_c   1.000
_cell.angle_alpha   90.00
_cell.angle_beta   90.00
_cell.angle_gamma   90.00
#
_symmetry.space_group_name_H-M   'P 1'
#
loop_
_entity.id
_entity.type
_entity.pdbx_description
1 polymer ?
#
loop_
_entity_poly.entity_id
_entity_poly.type
_entity_poly.pdbx_seq_one_letter_code
_entity_poly.pdbx_strand_id
1 'polypeptide(L)'
;MLRERFDLVATVHEEIARFRHSYEVPPTKILLSPRAFEWLLAVFREDQRILGVSPIDIDTWTYTDGKSQLSIVIDEMLDDYTIVVR
;
A
#
# COMPACT_ATOMS: atom_id res chain seq x y z
N MET A 1 6.63 7.70 18.43
CA MET A 1 7.05 6.83 17.30
C MET A 1 5.95 5.92 16.74
N LEU A 2 4.73 5.83 17.32
CA LEU A 2 3.59 5.14 16.67
C LEU A 2 2.77 6.06 15.74
N ARG A 3 2.74 7.38 16.00
CA ARG A 3 1.97 8.37 15.23
C ARG A 3 2.43 8.47 13.77
N GLU A 4 3.73 8.67 13.55
CA GLU A 4 4.33 8.77 12.20
C GLU A 4 4.13 7.52 11.34
N ARG A 5 3.87 6.35 11.96
CA ARG A 5 3.65 5.10 11.22
C ARG A 5 2.21 4.99 10.73
N PHE A 6 1.21 5.39 11.51
CA PHE A 6 -0.18 5.47 11.03
C PHE A 6 -0.30 6.40 9.80
N ASP A 7 0.55 7.43 9.75
CA ASP A 7 0.58 8.34 8.62
C ASP A 7 0.98 7.62 7.32
N LEU A 8 1.76 6.53 7.33
CA LEU A 8 2.27 5.93 6.09
C LEU A 8 1.17 5.28 5.23
N VAL A 9 0.28 4.45 5.78
CA VAL A 9 -0.84 3.85 5.00
C VAL A 9 -1.78 4.95 4.53
N ALA A 10 -2.08 5.92 5.39
CA ALA A 10 -2.91 7.07 5.03
C ALA A 10 -2.27 7.87 3.89
N THR A 11 -0.97 8.17 3.97
CA THR A 11 -0.21 8.89 2.95
C THR A 11 -0.18 8.09 1.64
N VAL A 12 0.08 6.78 1.68
CA VAL A 12 0.06 5.93 0.49
C VAL A 12 -1.32 5.94 -0.17
N HIS A 13 -2.41 5.82 0.61
CA HIS A 13 -3.78 5.93 0.10
C HIS A 13 -4.06 7.31 -0.51
N GLU A 14 -3.63 8.39 0.14
CA GLU A 14 -3.80 9.75 -0.34
C GLU A 14 -3.03 9.99 -1.64
N GLU A 15 -1.81 9.47 -1.77
CA GLU A 15 -1.03 9.58 -2.99
C GLU A 15 -1.63 8.76 -4.14
N ILE A 16 -2.18 7.57 -3.88
CA ILE A 16 -2.94 6.80 -4.89
C ILE A 16 -4.16 7.62 -5.36
N ALA A 17 -4.90 8.21 -4.42
CA ALA A 17 -6.08 9.01 -4.73
C ALA A 17 -5.71 10.27 -5.54
N ARG A 18 -4.64 10.96 -5.13
CA ARG A 18 -4.10 12.14 -5.84
C ARG A 18 -3.64 11.76 -7.23
N PHE A 19 -2.93 10.64 -7.38
CA PHE A 19 -2.50 10.14 -8.67
C PHE A 19 -3.69 9.87 -9.60
N ARG A 20 -4.70 9.13 -9.13
CA ARG A 20 -5.92 8.86 -9.91
C ARG A 20 -6.62 10.14 -10.32
N HIS A 21 -6.65 11.15 -9.45
CA HIS A 21 -7.22 12.45 -9.79
C HIS A 21 -6.44 13.17 -10.90
N SER A 22 -5.11 13.09 -10.89
CA SER A 22 -4.26 13.77 -11.88
C SER A 22 -4.19 13.07 -13.24
N TYR A 23 -4.26 11.74 -13.28
CA TYR A 23 -4.01 10.95 -14.49
C TYR A 23 -5.23 10.17 -15.00
N GLU A 24 -6.37 10.26 -14.31
CA GLU A 24 -7.63 9.53 -14.59
C GLU A 24 -7.48 8.00 -14.64
N VAL A 25 -6.32 7.46 -14.25
CA VAL A 25 -6.01 6.03 -14.16
C VAL A 25 -5.38 5.72 -12.81
N PRO A 26 -5.61 4.52 -12.25
CA PRO A 26 -4.90 4.08 -11.05
C PRO A 26 -3.40 3.87 -11.37
N PRO A 27 -2.51 3.98 -10.38
CA PRO A 27 -1.14 3.49 -10.54
C PRO A 27 -1.15 1.97 -10.78
N THR A 28 -0.04 1.40 -11.23
CA THR A 28 0.05 -0.06 -11.45
C THR A 28 0.76 -0.76 -10.29
N LYS A 29 1.67 -0.06 -9.61
CA LYS A 29 2.46 -0.62 -8.51
C LYS A 29 2.76 0.40 -7.42
N ILE A 30 2.91 -0.11 -6.21
CA ILE A 30 3.47 0.60 -5.06
C ILE A 30 4.74 -0.15 -4.68
N LEU A 31 5.86 0.57 -4.71
CA LEU A 31 7.12 0.07 -4.19
C LEU A 31 7.22 0.49 -2.72
N LEU A 32 7.62 -0.43 -1.85
CA LEU A 32 7.78 -0.20 -0.42
C LEU A 32 9.21 -0.52 0.01
N SER A 33 9.75 0.23 0.95
CA SER A 33 10.95 -0.20 1.66
C SER A 33 10.65 -1.44 2.52
N PRO A 34 11.66 -2.24 2.89
CA PRO A 34 11.45 -3.40 3.77
C PRO A 34 10.75 -3.02 5.09
N ARG A 35 11.10 -1.86 5.65
CA ARG A 35 10.50 -1.35 6.88
C ARG A 35 9.03 -0.97 6.69
N ALA A 36 8.69 -0.31 5.59
CA ALA A 36 7.31 0.03 5.26
C ALA A 36 6.46 -1.23 5.06
N PHE A 37 7.05 -2.25 4.43
CA PHE A 37 6.41 -3.54 4.22
C PHE A 37 6.13 -4.30 5.52
N GLU A 38 7.08 -4.39 6.45
CA GLU A 38 6.87 -5.03 7.75
C GLU A 38 5.70 -4.39 8.51
N TRP A 39 5.60 -3.07 8.45
CA TRP A 39 4.52 -2.35 9.08
C TRP A 39 3.18 -2.59 8.38
N LEU A 40 3.15 -2.56 7.04
CA LEU A 40 1.95 -2.90 6.27
C LEU A 40 1.45 -4.32 6.58
N LEU A 41 2.36 -5.29 6.70
CA LEU A 41 2.04 -6.66 7.07
C LEU A 41 1.45 -6.75 8.49
N ALA A 42 1.91 -5.93 9.43
CA ALA A 42 1.34 -5.88 10.78
C ALA A 42 -0.09 -5.31 10.76
N VAL A 43 -0.34 -4.24 10.00
CA VAL A 43 -1.68 -3.68 9.81
C VAL A 43 -2.60 -4.70 9.15
N PHE A 44 -2.15 -5.34 8.07
CA PHE A 44 -2.88 -6.39 7.37
C PHE A 44 -3.36 -7.51 8.31
N ARG A 45 -2.45 -8.05 9.13
CA ARG A 45 -2.76 -9.15 10.05
C ARG A 45 -3.79 -8.72 11.09
N GLU A 46 -3.70 -7.49 11.56
CA GLU A 46 -4.65 -6.95 12.53
C GLU A 46 -6.03 -6.71 11.90
N ASP A 47 -6.09 -6.16 10.70
CA ASP A 47 -7.34 -6.00 9.94
C ASP A 47 -7.99 -7.36 9.66
N GLN A 48 -7.22 -8.36 9.23
CA GLN A 48 -7.74 -9.71 9.02
C GLN A 48 -8.27 -10.31 10.34
N ARG A 49 -7.60 -10.06 11.46
CA ARG A 49 -8.04 -10.52 12.79
C ARG A 49 -9.35 -9.86 13.22
N ILE A 50 -9.54 -8.58 12.93
CA ILE A 50 -10.71 -7.80 13.36
C ILE A 50 -11.90 -7.98 12.41
N LEU A 51 -11.66 -7.91 11.11
CA LEU A 51 -12.69 -7.83 10.06
C LEU A 51 -12.90 -9.16 9.33
N GLY A 52 -11.98 -10.12 9.45
CA GLY A 52 -12.01 -11.39 8.73
C GLY A 52 -11.70 -11.26 7.22
N VAL A 53 -11.54 -10.04 6.72
CA VAL A 53 -11.26 -9.72 5.32
C VAL A 53 -10.24 -8.59 5.25
N SER A 54 -9.44 -8.56 4.19
CA SER A 54 -8.46 -7.50 3.96
C SER A 54 -8.42 -7.13 2.47
N PRO A 55 -8.18 -5.84 2.15
CA PRO A 55 -7.97 -5.41 0.75
C PRO A 55 -6.65 -5.91 0.15
N ILE A 56 -5.75 -6.50 0.93
CA ILE A 56 -4.48 -7.06 0.44
C ILE A 56 -4.61 -8.57 0.30
N ASP A 57 -4.28 -9.10 -0.86
CA ASP A 57 -4.00 -10.52 -1.06
C ASP A 57 -2.50 -10.75 -0.80
N ILE A 58 -2.18 -11.58 0.21
CA ILE A 58 -0.79 -11.86 0.64
C ILE A 58 -0.09 -12.89 -0.26
N ASP A 59 -0.84 -13.75 -0.94
CA ASP A 59 -0.26 -14.77 -1.83
C ASP A 59 0.24 -14.10 -3.11
N THR A 60 -0.45 -13.04 -3.55
CA THR A 60 -0.12 -12.30 -4.76
C THR A 60 0.44 -10.90 -4.50
N TRP A 61 0.58 -10.49 -3.23
CA TRP A 61 0.97 -9.13 -2.80
C TRP A 61 0.25 -8.04 -3.58
N THR A 62 -1.08 -8.17 -3.60
CA THR A 62 -1.92 -7.34 -4.44
C THR A 62 -2.98 -6.63 -3.62
N TYR A 63 -2.97 -5.30 -3.69
CA TYR A 63 -3.96 -4.45 -3.03
C TYR A 63 -5.13 -4.15 -3.97
N THR A 64 -6.34 -4.31 -3.46
CA THR A 64 -7.58 -4.06 -4.21
C THR A 64 -8.40 -2.98 -3.50
N ASP A 65 -8.62 -1.83 -4.17
CA ASP A 65 -9.46 -0.74 -3.67
C ASP A 65 -10.93 -0.85 -4.14
N GLY A 66 -11.32 -2.02 -4.65
CA GLY A 66 -12.63 -2.31 -5.25
C GLY A 66 -12.80 -1.81 -6.69
N LYS A 67 -11.93 -0.93 -7.18
CA LYS A 67 -11.95 -0.42 -8.58
C LYS A 67 -10.66 -0.73 -9.34
N SER A 68 -9.60 -1.06 -8.64
CA SER A 68 -8.28 -1.27 -9.22
C SER A 68 -7.47 -2.26 -8.40
N GLN A 69 -6.56 -2.92 -9.10
CA GLN A 69 -5.66 -3.92 -8.56
C GLN A 69 -4.24 -3.36 -8.66
N LEU A 70 -3.54 -3.24 -7.53
CA LEU A 70 -2.20 -2.63 -7.42
C LEU A 70 -1.22 -3.69 -6.92
N SER A 71 -0.10 -3.90 -7.61
CA SER A 71 0.95 -4.78 -7.08
C SER A 71 1.81 -4.06 -6.05
N ILE A 72 2.07 -4.70 -4.92
CA ILE A 72 3.01 -4.25 -3.90
C ILE A 72 4.34 -4.94 -4.15
N VAL A 73 5.41 -4.18 -4.27
CA VAL A 73 6.77 -4.71 -4.49
C VAL A 73 7.70 -4.13 -3.44
N ILE A 74 8.56 -4.97 -2.89
CA ILE A 74 9.57 -4.54 -1.92
C ILE A 74 10.84 -4.15 -2.68
N ASP A 75 11.39 -2.99 -2.39
CA ASP A 75 12.66 -2.51 -2.92
C ASP A 75 13.56 -2.04 -1.77
N GLU A 76 14.71 -2.70 -1.62
CA GLU A 76 15.66 -2.45 -0.53
C GLU A 76 16.35 -1.09 -0.61
N MET A 77 16.28 -0.42 -1.76
CA MET A 77 16.91 0.88 -1.99
C MET A 77 15.97 2.05 -1.69
N LEU A 78 14.72 1.78 -1.30
CA LEU A 78 13.74 2.82 -0.99
C LEU A 78 13.80 3.24 0.47
N ASP A 79 13.55 4.52 0.71
CA ASP A 79 13.38 5.06 2.06
C ASP A 79 12.07 4.55 2.71
N ASP A 80 10.91 4.87 2.14
CA ASP A 80 9.60 4.40 2.64
C ASP A 80 8.70 3.82 1.54
N TYR A 81 8.39 4.60 0.49
CA TYR A 81 7.61 4.10 -0.64
C TYR A 81 7.80 4.90 -1.93
N THR A 82 7.35 4.37 -3.05
CA THR A 82 7.26 5.05 -4.36
C THR A 82 6.08 4.51 -5.16
N ILE A 83 5.36 5.39 -5.86
CA ILE A 83 4.26 4.99 -6.75
C ILE A 83 4.76 4.93 -8.19
N VAL A 84 4.51 3.81 -8.87
CA VAL A 84 4.94 3.59 -10.25
C VAL A 84 3.75 3.52 -11.19
N VAL A 85 3.90 4.21 -12.31
CA VAL A 85 2.95 4.28 -13.42
C VAL A 85 3.53 3.52 -14.60
N ARG A 86 2.71 2.69 -15.23
CA ARG A 86 2.97 2.16 -16.58
C ARG A 86 1.71 2.28 -17.40
#